data_AF-A0A258LTC3-F1
#
_entry.id   AF-A0A258LTC3-F1
#
_cell.length_a   1.000
_cell.length_b   1.000
_cell.length_c   1.000
_cell.angle_alpha   90.00
_cell.angle_beta   90.00
_cell.angle_gamma   90.00
#
_symmetry.space_group_name_H-M   'P 1'
#
loop_
_entity.id
_entity.type
_entity.pdbx_description
1 polymer ?
#
loop_
_entity_poly.entity_id
_entity_poly.type
_entity_poly.pdbx_seq_one_letter_code
_entity_poly.pdbx_strand_id
1 'polypeptide(L)' 'ESGFGVLRDPIACKPAVMAETDRYVAFGSEYRALVDLPGIANAKVFEPEPATVYFWDRAA' A
#
# COMPACT_ATOMS: atom_id res chain seq x y z
N GLU A 1 5.77 -7.03 -16.69
CA GLU A 1 5.95 -6.63 -15.28
C GLU A 1 4.59 -6.74 -14.60
N SER A 2 4.37 -7.78 -13.78
CA SER A 2 3.03 -8.17 -13.28
C SER A 2 2.76 -7.79 -11.81
N GLY A 3 3.72 -7.14 -11.15
CA GLY A 3 3.68 -6.91 -9.70
C GLY A 3 3.84 -5.46 -9.26
N PHE A 4 3.59 -5.23 -7.97
CA PHE A 4 3.71 -3.96 -7.28
C PHE A 4 4.58 -4.17 -6.02
N GLY A 5 5.59 -3.32 -5.81
CA GLY A 5 6.53 -3.43 -4.70
C GLY A 5 6.73 -2.12 -3.96
N VAL A 6 6.86 -2.19 -2.63
CA VAL A 6 7.08 -1.04 -1.75
C VAL A 6 8.20 -1.35 -0.76
N LEU A 7 9.12 -0.40 -0.59
CA LEU A 7 10.16 -0.39 0.44
C LEU A 7 10.24 1.01 1.04
N ARG A 8 10.34 1.08 2.37
CA ARG A 8 10.61 2.32 3.10
C ARG A 8 12.02 2.36 3.64
N ASP A 9 12.49 3.58 3.84
CA ASP A 9 13.73 3.80 4.58
C ASP A 9 13.62 3.26 6.02
N PRO A 10 14.75 2.90 6.67
CA PRO A 10 14.73 2.30 8.00
C PRO A 10 14.18 3.19 9.12
N ILE A 11 14.03 4.49 8.89
CA ILE A 11 13.51 5.43 9.90
C ILE A 11 12.08 5.86 9.58
N ALA A 12 11.47 5.33 8.51
CA ALA A 12 10.13 5.69 8.07
C ALA A 12 9.91 7.21 7.94
N CYS A 13 10.92 7.95 7.48
CA CYS A 13 10.89 9.42 7.52
C CYS A 13 9.76 10.07 6.70
N LYS A 14 9.26 9.36 5.69
CA LYS A 14 8.13 9.80 4.87
C LYS A 14 6.86 9.04 5.27
N PRO A 15 5.73 9.73 5.45
CA PRO A 15 4.42 9.09 5.62
C PRO A 15 4.10 8.13 4.47
N ALA A 16 3.48 7.01 4.82
CA ALA A 16 3.16 5.93 3.90
C ALA A 16 1.91 5.20 4.39
N VAL A 17 0.93 5.03 3.51
CA VAL A 17 -0.31 4.32 3.76
C VAL A 17 -0.51 3.33 2.63
N MET A 18 -0.62 2.06 2.99
CA MET A 18 -1.08 0.97 2.13
C MET A 18 -2.58 0.82 2.29
N ALA A 19 -3.26 0.51 1.18
CA ALA A 19 -4.63 0.01 1.19
C ALA A 19 -4.70 -1.26 0.35
N GLU A 20 -5.09 -2.36 0.97
CA GLU A 20 -5.18 -3.68 0.36
C GLU A 20 -6.63 -4.19 0.36
N THR A 21 -7.07 -4.66 -0.80
CA THR A 21 -8.37 -5.32 -1.01
C THR A 21 -8.16 -6.57 -1.85
N ASP A 22 -9.17 -7.42 -1.96
CA ASP A 22 -9.14 -8.58 -2.86
C ASP A 22 -8.96 -8.22 -4.34
N ARG A 23 -9.19 -6.96 -4.71
CA ARG A 23 -9.16 -6.50 -6.11
C ARG A 23 -7.94 -5.65 -6.46
N TYR A 24 -7.32 -5.01 -5.48
CA TYR A 24 -6.17 -4.14 -5.71
C TYR A 24 -5.35 -3.90 -4.44
N VAL A 25 -4.13 -3.42 -4.68
CA VAL A 25 -3.28 -2.78 -3.68
C VAL A 25 -2.95 -1.37 -4.13
N ALA A 26 -2.99 -0.43 -3.20
CA ALA A 26 -2.67 0.98 -3.43
C ALA A 26 -1.72 1.51 -2.35
N PHE A 27 -0.94 2.52 -2.72
CA PHE A 27 -0.01 3.23 -1.85
C PHE A 27 -0.23 4.74 -1.98
N GLY A 28 -0.20 5.46 -0.87
CA GLY A 28 -0.20 6.92 -0.84
C GLY A 28 0.52 7.44 0.39
N SER A 29 0.87 8.74 0.41
CA SER A 29 1.48 9.35 1.60
C SER A 29 0.47 9.60 2.72
N GLU A 30 -0.81 9.71 2.38
CA GLU A 30 -1.92 9.97 3.32
C GLU A 30 -3.14 9.16 2.91
N TYR A 31 -3.97 8.76 3.88
CA TYR A 31 -5.26 8.10 3.60
C TYR A 31 -6.17 8.95 2.72
N ARG A 32 -6.13 10.28 2.85
CA ARG A 32 -6.90 11.22 2.04
C ARG A 32 -6.66 11.05 0.54
N ALA A 33 -5.47 10.64 0.12
CA ALA A 33 -5.18 10.39 -1.31
C ALA A 33 -5.89 9.13 -1.84
N LEU A 34 -6.43 8.29 -0.96
CA LEU A 34 -7.01 6.99 -1.28
C LEU A 34 -8.55 6.96 -1.13
N VAL A 35 -9.18 8.03 -0.64
CA VAL A 35 -10.60 8.03 -0.23
C VAL A 35 -11.58 7.80 -1.38
N ASP A 36 -11.19 8.14 -2.61
CA ASP A 36 -12.03 7.94 -3.79
C ASP A 36 -11.84 6.54 -4.42
N LEU A 37 -10.97 5.70 -3.85
CA LEU A 37 -10.75 4.35 -4.37
C LEU A 37 -11.98 3.45 -4.11
N PRO A 38 -12.40 2.65 -5.10
CA PRO A 38 -13.57 1.79 -4.96
C PRO A 38 -13.46 0.81 -3.79
N GLY A 39 -14.36 0.91 -2.80
CA GLY A 39 -14.36 -0.02 -1.67
C GLY A 39 -13.30 0.23 -0.60
N ILE A 40 -12.63 1.40 -0.61
CA ILE A 40 -11.62 1.78 0.37
C ILE A 40 -12.06 1.62 1.84
N ALA A 41 -13.35 1.80 2.12
CA ALA A 41 -13.92 1.65 3.47
C ALA A 41 -13.77 0.23 4.03
N ASN A 42 -13.63 -0.78 3.17
CA ASN A 42 -13.44 -2.19 3.56
C ASN A 42 -11.99 -2.66 3.35
N ALA A 43 -11.09 -1.77 2.91
CA ALA A 43 -9.70 -2.14 2.68
C ALA A 43 -8.96 -2.38 4.00
N LYS A 44 -8.01 -3.31 3.99
CA LYS A 44 -6.99 -3.39 5.02
C LYS A 44 -6.03 -2.22 4.82
N VAL A 45 -6.16 -1.22 5.69
CA VAL A 45 -5.33 -0.02 5.68
C VAL A 45 -4.24 -0.15 6.74
N PHE A 46 -2.99 0.06 6.35
CA PHE A 46 -1.85 -0.03 7.27
C PHE A 46 -0.69 0.84 6.79
N GLU A 47 0.20 1.19 7.70
CA GLU A 47 1.49 1.77 7.37
C GLU A 47 2.51 0.63 7.16
N PRO A 48 3.30 0.60 6.06
CA PRO A 48 4.27 -0.46 5.87
C PRO A 48 5.48 -0.25 6.78
N GLU A 49 6.00 -1.34 7.33
CA GLU A 49 7.11 -1.31 8.29
C GLU A 49 8.41 -0.76 7.67
N PRO A 50 9.21 0.00 8.42
CA PRO A 50 10.52 0.46 7.96
C PRO A 50 11.42 -0.69 7.55
N ALA A 51 12.27 -0.47 6.54
CA ALA A 51 13.25 -1.46 6.02
C ALA A 51 12.66 -2.83 5.62
N THR A 52 11.34 -2.94 5.46
CA THR A 52 10.66 -4.16 5.04
C THR A 52 10.21 -4.03 3.59
N VAL A 53 10.50 -5.04 2.78
CA VAL A 53 10.05 -5.11 1.39
C VAL A 53 8.70 -5.80 1.33
N TYR A 54 7.73 -5.14 0.72
CA TYR A 54 6.43 -5.70 0.39
C TYR A 54 6.33 -5.90 -1.11
N PHE A 55 5.79 -7.05 -1.53
CA PHE A 55 5.60 -7.36 -2.94
C PHE A 55 4.27 -8.07 -3.16
N TRP A 56 3.52 -7.59 -4.15
CA TRP A 56 2.30 -8.20 -4.63
C TRP A 56 2.49 -8.55 -6.10
N ASP A 57 1.98 -9.72 -6.49
CA ASP A 57 1.98 -10.16 -7.88
C ASP A 57 0.54 -10.46 -8.28
N ARG A 58 0.19 -10.21 -9.54
CA ARG A 58 -1.02 -10.83 -10.10
C ARG A 58 -0.66 -12.27 -10.41
N ALA A 59 -1.14 -13.21 -9.60
CA ALA A 59 -1.19 -14.60 -10.03
C ALA A 59 -1.91 -14.63 -11.38
N ALA A 60 -1.23 -15.15 -12.40
CA ALA A 60 -1.77 -15.32 -13.75
C ALA A 60 -2.98 -16.25 -13.74
#